data_AF-A0A6V8ESB0-F1
#
_entry.id   AF-A0A6V8ESB0-F1
#
_cell.length_a   1.000
_cell.length_b   1.000
_cell.length_c   1.000
_cell.angle_alpha   90.00
_cell.angle_beta   90.00
_cell.angle_gamma   90.00
#
_symmetry.space_group_name_H-M   'P 1'
#
loop_
_entity.id
_entity.type
_entity.pdbx_description
1 polymer ?
#
loop_
_entity_poly.entity_id
_entity_poly.type
_entity_poly.pdbx_seq_one_letter_code
_entity_poly.pdbx_strand_id
1 'polypeptide(L)'
;MAIDPNDFDVPVKDYAFSEVTNPSSLINQMAKAGGFTATKLATARDILLQMREEADAVDGDASQVCNWLSFPACLCATGTRSFFIEAIKTKMFNVVSTTCGTLDHDIARSYKDYYHGAFELDDIELGEHELMRLGNVIVPNASYGEIIEAVVMPALEDIYNDRLKET
;
A
#
# COMPACT_ATOMS: atom_id res chain seq x y z
N MET A 1 21.70 -32.04 -2.84
CA MET A 1 21.27 -32.51 -1.51
C MET A 1 20.43 -33.76 -1.75
N ALA A 2 20.71 -34.89 -1.09
CA ALA A 2 19.83 -36.06 -1.18
C ALA A 2 18.56 -35.77 -0.37
N ILE A 3 17.39 -36.14 -0.89
CA ILE A 3 16.10 -35.94 -0.22
C ILE A 3 15.85 -37.17 0.68
N ASP A 4 15.59 -36.95 1.98
CA ASP A 4 15.17 -38.01 2.90
C ASP A 4 13.63 -38.03 2.96
N PRO A 5 12.95 -39.17 2.68
CA PRO A 5 11.50 -39.27 2.83
C PRO A 5 10.97 -38.92 4.24
N ASN A 6 11.80 -38.95 5.27
CA ASN A 6 11.42 -38.58 6.64
C ASN A 6 11.45 -37.06 6.89
N ASP A 7 11.94 -36.25 5.94
CA ASP A 7 11.92 -34.79 6.03
C ASP A 7 10.51 -34.18 5.86
N PHE A 8 9.51 -34.99 5.49
CA PHE A 8 8.13 -34.55 5.20
C PHE A 8 7.17 -34.93 6.34
N ASP A 9 7.10 -34.11 7.39
CA ASP A 9 6.35 -34.40 8.62
C ASP A 9 5.14 -33.47 8.87
N VAL A 10 4.97 -32.39 8.09
CA VAL A 10 3.83 -31.47 8.20
C VAL A 10 2.77 -31.78 7.13
N PRO A 11 1.60 -32.35 7.50
CA PRO A 11 0.56 -32.66 6.53
C PRO A 11 -0.20 -31.40 6.11
N VAL A 12 -0.64 -31.40 4.86
CA VAL A 12 -1.66 -30.46 4.36
C VAL A 12 -2.97 -30.73 5.09
N LYS A 13 -3.64 -29.67 5.53
CA LYS A 13 -4.92 -29.75 6.24
C LYS A 13 -6.02 -28.99 5.51
N ASP A 14 -7.19 -29.61 5.43
CA ASP A 14 -8.40 -28.97 4.94
C ASP A 14 -8.88 -27.87 5.90
N TYR A 15 -9.67 -26.94 5.36
CA TYR A 15 -10.34 -25.94 6.18
C TYR A 15 -11.46 -26.57 7.01
N ALA A 16 -11.42 -26.34 8.32
CA ALA A 16 -12.53 -26.62 9.22
C ALA A 16 -13.40 -25.36 9.34
N PHE A 17 -14.29 -25.14 8.36
CA PHE A 17 -15.12 -23.92 8.31
C PHE A 17 -16.04 -23.75 9.52
N SER A 18 -16.47 -24.83 10.15
CA SER A 18 -17.25 -24.81 11.40
C SER A 18 -16.46 -24.22 12.59
N GLU A 19 -15.13 -24.19 12.50
CA GLU A 19 -14.24 -23.67 13.54
C GLU A 19 -13.76 -22.23 13.25
N VAL A 20 -14.16 -21.65 12.10
CA VAL A 20 -13.82 -20.27 11.75
C VAL A 20 -14.71 -19.31 12.53
N THR A 21 -14.12 -18.59 13.48
CA THR A 21 -14.83 -17.63 14.35
C THR A 21 -14.56 -16.17 13.98
N ASN A 22 -13.44 -15.90 13.31
CA ASN A 22 -13.01 -14.58 12.86
C ASN A 22 -12.00 -14.67 11.70
N PRO A 23 -11.68 -13.57 11.00
CA PRO A 23 -10.72 -13.59 9.89
C PRO A 23 -9.34 -14.18 10.25
N SER A 24 -8.84 -13.92 11.46
CA SER A 24 -7.55 -14.46 11.93
C SER A 24 -7.57 -15.98 12.03
N SER A 25 -8.67 -16.58 12.49
CA SER A 25 -8.82 -18.04 12.56
C SER A 25 -8.78 -18.67 11.16
N LEU A 26 -9.34 -18.01 10.14
CA LEU A 26 -9.25 -18.46 8.76
C LEU A 26 -7.80 -18.36 8.22
N ILE A 27 -7.14 -17.21 8.42
CA ILE A 27 -5.74 -17.01 8.00
C ILE A 27 -4.81 -18.03 8.67
N ASN A 28 -5.03 -18.36 9.94
CA ASN A 28 -4.28 -19.40 10.64
C ASN A 28 -4.47 -20.79 10.00
N GLN A 29 -5.66 -21.10 9.49
CA GLN A 29 -5.89 -22.34 8.73
C GLN A 29 -5.21 -22.27 7.35
N MET A 30 -5.16 -21.11 6.69
CA MET A 30 -4.45 -20.92 5.41
C MET A 30 -2.96 -21.25 5.51
N ALA A 31 -2.33 -21.07 6.68
CA ALA A 31 -0.95 -21.47 6.94
C ALA A 31 -0.71 -22.99 6.76
N LYS A 32 -1.73 -23.82 6.99
CA LYS A 32 -1.65 -25.29 6.96
C LYS A 32 -2.26 -25.91 5.69
N ALA A 33 -2.80 -25.09 4.79
CA ALA A 33 -3.54 -25.53 3.61
C ALA A 33 -2.67 -26.02 2.43
N GLY A 34 -1.34 -26.13 2.62
CA GLY A 34 -0.47 -26.82 1.66
C GLY A 34 0.08 -25.99 0.50
N GLY A 35 0.09 -24.65 0.60
CA GLY A 35 0.89 -23.81 -0.29
C GLY A 35 0.12 -22.81 -1.16
N PHE A 36 0.75 -22.41 -2.27
CA PHE A 36 0.30 -21.32 -3.15
C PHE A 36 0.09 -19.99 -2.41
N THR A 37 -0.93 -19.22 -2.78
CA THR A 37 -1.21 -17.90 -2.20
C THR A 37 -1.72 -18.00 -0.76
N ALA A 38 -2.39 -19.09 -0.40
CA ALA A 38 -2.98 -19.23 0.93
C ALA A 38 -1.92 -19.18 2.04
N THR A 39 -0.90 -20.02 1.93
CA THR A 39 0.22 -20.03 2.89
C THR A 39 1.03 -18.74 2.81
N LYS A 40 1.24 -18.17 1.61
CA LYS A 40 1.92 -16.88 1.44
C LYS A 40 1.24 -15.74 2.20
N LEU A 41 -0.10 -15.69 2.19
CA LEU A 41 -0.85 -14.67 2.93
C LEU A 41 -0.65 -14.80 4.44
N ALA A 42 -0.74 -16.03 4.97
CA ALA A 42 -0.52 -16.29 6.39
C ALA A 42 0.93 -15.94 6.81
N THR A 43 1.92 -16.34 6.00
CA THR A 43 3.33 -15.99 6.23
C THR A 43 3.56 -14.48 6.17
N ALA A 44 2.95 -13.77 5.21
CA ALA A 44 3.07 -12.32 5.12
C ALA A 44 2.49 -11.62 6.36
N ARG A 45 1.36 -12.11 6.88
CA ARG A 45 0.78 -11.64 8.15
C ARG A 45 1.77 -11.82 9.31
N ASP A 46 2.36 -13.00 9.43
CA ASP A 46 3.32 -13.30 10.51
C ASP A 46 4.56 -12.40 10.44
N ILE A 47 5.11 -12.19 9.23
CA ILE A 47 6.24 -11.28 9.02
C ILE A 47 5.87 -9.85 9.41
N LEU A 48 4.70 -9.35 9.00
CA LEU A 48 4.26 -7.99 9.35
C LEU A 48 4.03 -7.82 10.85
N LEU A 49 3.52 -8.84 11.56
CA LEU A 49 3.39 -8.81 13.01
C LEU A 49 4.76 -8.75 13.69
N GLN A 50 5.72 -9.57 13.24
CA GLN A 50 7.09 -9.54 13.77
C GLN A 50 7.75 -8.17 13.56
N MET A 51 7.65 -7.61 12.35
CA MET A 51 8.18 -6.26 12.04
C MET A 51 7.54 -5.17 12.90
N ARG A 52 6.25 -5.31 13.22
CA ARG A 52 5.53 -4.42 14.13
C ARG A 52 6.07 -4.52 15.54
N GLU A 53 6.20 -5.73 16.08
CA GLU A 53 6.71 -5.97 17.43
C GLU A 53 8.13 -5.41 17.60
N GLU A 54 8.99 -5.61 16.60
CA GLU A 54 10.35 -5.06 16.57
C GLU A 54 10.37 -3.52 16.54
N ALA A 55 9.49 -2.91 15.75
CA ALA A 55 9.38 -1.46 15.67
C ALA A 55 8.84 -0.86 16.98
N ASP A 56 7.80 -1.45 17.55
CA ASP A 56 7.16 -0.98 18.79
C ASP A 56 8.12 -1.11 19.99
N ALA A 57 8.97 -2.14 20.03
CA ALA A 57 9.96 -2.35 21.08
C ALA A 57 10.99 -1.21 21.19
N VAL A 58 11.19 -0.45 20.11
CA VAL A 58 12.15 0.66 20.03
C VAL A 58 11.47 2.00 19.71
N ASP A 59 10.14 2.09 19.85
CA ASP A 59 9.31 3.26 19.47
C ASP A 59 9.63 3.81 18.05
N GLY A 60 9.92 2.90 17.13
CA GLY A 60 10.26 3.21 15.75
C GLY A 60 11.61 3.92 15.55
N ASP A 61 12.56 3.82 16.49
CA ASP A 61 13.92 4.34 16.34
C ASP A 61 14.62 3.73 15.10
N ALA A 62 14.76 4.54 14.06
CA ALA A 62 15.35 4.14 12.78
C ALA A 62 16.84 3.76 12.87
N SER A 63 17.51 4.04 13.99
CA SER A 63 18.87 3.55 14.25
C SER A 63 18.92 2.11 14.76
N GLN A 64 17.80 1.58 15.27
CA GLN A 64 17.71 0.24 15.86
C GLN A 64 16.90 -0.75 14.99
N VAL A 65 15.91 -0.25 14.24
CA VAL A 65 15.10 -1.05 13.31
C VAL A 65 15.04 -0.37 11.95
N CYS A 66 15.16 -1.15 10.87
CA CYS A 66 15.03 -0.64 9.50
C CYS A 66 13.91 -1.39 8.79
N ASN A 67 12.75 -0.75 8.71
CA ASN A 67 11.58 -1.28 8.03
C ASN A 67 11.33 -0.45 6.78
N TRP A 68 11.64 -1.04 5.63
CA TRP A 68 11.54 -0.40 4.33
C TRP A 68 10.23 -0.79 3.63
N LEU A 69 9.43 0.20 3.27
CA LEU A 69 8.23 0.04 2.45
C LEU A 69 8.46 0.54 1.02
N SER A 70 8.18 -0.33 0.03
CA SER A 70 8.23 0.04 -1.38
C SER A 70 6.94 -0.32 -2.11
N PHE A 71 6.41 0.61 -2.89
CA PHE A 71 5.14 0.44 -3.61
C PHE A 71 4.97 1.40 -4.80
N PRO A 72 4.21 0.99 -5.84
CA PRO A 72 3.88 1.86 -6.97
C PRO A 72 2.74 2.85 -6.62
N ALA A 73 2.72 4.00 -7.29
CA ALA A 73 1.74 5.07 -7.08
C ALA A 73 0.28 4.65 -7.22
N CYS A 74 -0.01 3.67 -8.08
CA CYS A 74 -1.39 3.23 -8.34
C CYS A 74 -2.11 2.76 -7.07
N LEU A 75 -1.40 2.25 -6.06
CA LEU A 75 -2.00 1.83 -4.80
C LEU A 75 -2.53 3.02 -3.99
N CYS A 76 -1.96 4.22 -4.13
CA CYS A 76 -2.46 5.43 -3.48
C CYS A 76 -3.76 5.96 -4.11
N ALA A 77 -4.04 5.61 -5.37
CA ALA A 77 -5.33 5.93 -6.00
C ALA A 77 -6.48 5.04 -5.46
N THR A 78 -6.19 3.95 -4.74
CA THR A 78 -7.19 2.99 -4.25
C THR A 78 -7.39 3.07 -2.73
N GLY A 79 -8.33 2.26 -2.20
CA GLY A 79 -8.53 2.10 -0.75
C GLY A 79 -7.28 1.66 0.03
N THR A 80 -6.25 1.09 -0.62
CA THR A 80 -5.00 0.71 0.05
C THR A 80 -4.20 1.91 0.55
N ARG A 81 -4.48 3.14 0.09
CA ARG A 81 -3.82 4.36 0.58
C ARG A 81 -3.76 4.45 2.11
N SER A 82 -4.85 4.09 2.79
CA SER A 82 -4.93 4.16 4.25
C SER A 82 -3.93 3.24 4.96
N PHE A 83 -3.53 2.12 4.33
CA PHE A 83 -2.47 1.28 4.86
C PHE A 83 -1.15 2.06 4.95
N PHE A 84 -0.74 2.76 3.89
CA PHE A 84 0.51 3.52 3.89
C PHE A 84 0.49 4.66 4.92
N ILE A 85 -0.64 5.36 5.02
CA ILE A 85 -0.82 6.43 6.02
C ILE A 85 -0.65 5.87 7.44
N GLU A 86 -1.33 4.77 7.76
CA GLU A 86 -1.29 4.17 9.10
C GLU A 86 0.10 3.59 9.39
N ALA A 87 0.72 2.95 8.41
CA ALA A 87 2.03 2.36 8.53
C ALA A 87 3.13 3.40 8.84
N ILE A 88 3.02 4.61 8.28
CA ILE A 88 3.91 5.74 8.58
C ILE A 88 3.55 6.38 9.94
N LYS A 89 2.26 6.65 10.20
CA LYS A 89 1.81 7.29 11.46
C LYS A 89 2.20 6.48 12.70
N THR A 90 2.13 5.15 12.59
CA THR A 90 2.49 4.22 13.66
C THR A 90 3.98 3.88 13.68
N LYS A 91 4.81 4.58 12.91
CA LYS A 91 6.26 4.33 12.77
C LYS A 91 6.62 2.87 12.43
N MET A 92 5.69 2.13 11.80
CA MET A 92 5.94 0.73 11.40
C MET A 92 7.05 0.63 10.37
N PHE A 93 7.08 1.60 9.46
CA PHE A 93 8.10 1.73 8.42
C PHE A 93 8.72 3.11 8.52
N ASN A 94 10.04 3.16 8.33
CA ASN A 94 10.84 4.36 8.47
C ASN A 94 11.61 4.73 7.19
N VAL A 95 11.61 3.85 6.20
CA VAL A 95 12.08 4.16 4.85
C VAL A 95 10.96 3.90 3.85
N VAL A 96 10.65 4.90 3.02
CA VAL A 96 9.65 4.79 1.96
C VAL A 96 10.33 5.01 0.61
N SER A 97 10.17 4.04 -0.30
CA SER A 97 10.58 4.19 -1.70
C SER A 97 9.36 4.01 -2.59
N THR A 98 9.05 5.03 -3.38
CA THR A 98 7.85 5.01 -4.22
C THR A 98 8.05 5.88 -5.46
N THR A 99 7.08 5.87 -6.37
CA THR A 99 7.09 6.66 -7.62
C THR A 99 6.45 8.03 -7.44
N CYS A 100 6.77 9.00 -8.30
CA CYS A 100 6.28 10.39 -8.20
C CYS A 100 4.77 10.53 -8.04
N GLY A 101 3.97 9.75 -8.79
CA GLY A 101 2.50 9.81 -8.72
C GLY A 101 1.90 9.49 -7.34
N THR A 102 2.69 8.94 -6.40
CA THR A 102 2.25 8.73 -5.02
C THR A 102 1.92 10.06 -4.35
N LEU A 103 2.76 11.08 -4.54
CA LEU A 103 2.53 12.41 -3.97
C LEU A 103 1.26 13.03 -4.59
N ASP A 104 1.14 12.95 -5.90
CA ASP A 104 0.02 13.52 -6.64
C ASP A 104 -1.33 12.92 -6.21
N HIS A 105 -1.43 11.58 -6.15
CA HIS A 105 -2.65 10.90 -5.72
C HIS A 105 -2.93 11.11 -4.23
N ASP A 106 -1.90 11.16 -3.38
CA ASP A 106 -2.07 11.41 -1.95
C ASP A 106 -2.60 12.82 -1.66
N ILE A 107 -2.04 13.84 -2.33
CA ILE A 107 -2.54 15.22 -2.28
C ILE A 107 -3.97 15.26 -2.81
N ALA A 108 -4.20 14.85 -4.06
CA ALA A 108 -5.52 14.90 -4.70
C ALA A 108 -6.61 14.27 -3.81
N ARG A 109 -6.35 13.06 -3.28
CA ARG A 109 -7.28 12.32 -2.42
C ARG A 109 -7.40 12.84 -0.99
N SER A 110 -6.61 13.83 -0.61
CA SER A 110 -6.80 14.56 0.65
C SER A 110 -7.83 15.68 0.50
N TYR A 111 -8.14 16.11 -0.73
CA TYR A 111 -9.07 17.21 -1.00
C TYR A 111 -10.35 16.77 -1.74
N LYS A 112 -10.28 15.74 -2.57
CA LYS A 112 -11.41 15.26 -3.39
C LYS A 112 -11.44 13.75 -3.49
N ASP A 113 -12.63 13.23 -3.77
CA ASP A 113 -12.88 11.79 -3.91
C ASP A 113 -12.51 11.26 -5.30
N TYR A 114 -12.05 10.01 -5.33
CA TYR A 114 -11.99 9.18 -6.53
C TYR A 114 -13.11 8.16 -6.47
N TYR A 115 -13.54 7.66 -7.62
CA TYR A 115 -14.74 6.84 -7.73
C TYR A 115 -14.44 5.46 -8.30
N HIS A 116 -15.30 4.49 -8.00
CA HIS A 116 -15.26 3.19 -8.65
C HIS A 116 -15.67 3.31 -10.12
N GLY A 117 -14.93 2.63 -10.99
CA GLY A 117 -15.23 2.47 -12.41
C GLY A 117 -14.99 1.02 -12.86
N ALA A 118 -14.66 0.85 -14.13
CA ALA A 118 -14.38 -0.44 -14.75
C ALA A 118 -13.16 -0.33 -15.69
N PHE A 119 -12.54 -1.47 -16.00
CA PHE A 119 -11.37 -1.50 -16.89
C PHE A 119 -11.75 -1.27 -18.35
N GLU A 120 -13.00 -1.56 -18.70
CA GLU A 120 -13.56 -1.60 -20.05
C GLU A 120 -14.19 -0.27 -20.47
N LEU A 121 -14.10 0.78 -19.65
CA LEU A 121 -14.62 2.12 -19.98
C LEU A 121 -13.86 2.71 -21.17
N ASP A 122 -14.57 3.41 -22.05
CA ASP A 122 -13.98 4.08 -23.22
C ASP A 122 -13.30 5.38 -22.83
N ASP A 123 -12.00 5.47 -23.11
CA ASP A 123 -11.18 6.63 -22.78
C ASP A 123 -11.59 7.89 -23.59
N ILE A 124 -12.20 7.71 -24.78
CA ILE A 124 -12.72 8.84 -25.56
C ILE A 124 -13.93 9.45 -24.85
N GLU A 125 -14.92 8.62 -24.50
CA GLU A 125 -16.12 9.05 -23.76
C GLU A 125 -15.76 9.66 -22.40
N LEU A 126 -14.83 9.06 -21.65
CA LEU A 126 -14.36 9.62 -20.38
C LEU A 126 -13.77 11.03 -20.57
N GLY A 127 -12.99 11.23 -21.64
CA GLY A 127 -12.43 12.54 -21.98
C GLY A 127 -13.48 13.60 -22.29
N GLU A 128 -14.58 13.24 -22.97
CA GLU A 128 -15.72 14.14 -23.23
C GLU A 128 -16.42 14.60 -21.94
N HIS A 129 -16.27 13.84 -20.86
CA HIS A 129 -16.83 14.11 -19.53
C HIS A 129 -15.80 14.64 -18.52
N GLU A 130 -14.59 15.00 -18.95
CA GLU A 130 -13.51 15.48 -18.07
C GLU A 130 -13.12 14.47 -16.97
N LEU A 131 -13.19 13.18 -17.31
CA LEU A 131 -12.82 12.08 -16.44
C LEU A 131 -11.54 11.41 -16.96
N MET A 132 -10.65 11.07 -16.04
CA MET A 132 -9.53 10.15 -16.28
C MET A 132 -9.80 8.82 -15.59
N ARG A 133 -9.11 7.76 -16.02
CA ARG A 133 -9.09 6.49 -15.27
C ARG A 133 -7.68 6.04 -14.90
N LEU A 134 -7.61 5.31 -13.79
CA LEU A 134 -6.45 4.57 -13.34
C LEU A 134 -6.89 3.14 -13.03
N GLY A 135 -6.71 2.24 -13.99
CA GLY A 135 -7.30 0.90 -13.93
C GLY A 135 -8.83 0.98 -13.95
N ASN A 136 -9.45 0.60 -12.83
CA ASN A 136 -10.90 0.69 -12.59
C ASN A 136 -11.26 1.80 -11.58
N VAL A 137 -10.40 2.80 -11.40
CA VAL A 137 -10.67 3.97 -10.56
C VAL A 137 -10.86 5.18 -11.46
N ILE A 138 -11.92 5.96 -11.24
CA ILE A 138 -12.23 7.19 -11.97
C ILE A 138 -11.74 8.39 -11.18
N VAL A 139 -11.01 9.25 -11.89
CA VAL A 139 -10.35 10.45 -11.37
C VAL A 139 -10.90 11.64 -12.16
N PRO A 140 -11.84 12.42 -11.61
CA PRO A 140 -12.30 13.64 -12.27
C PRO A 140 -11.14 14.62 -12.43
N ASN A 141 -11.04 15.32 -13.56
CA ASN A 141 -9.99 16.31 -13.81
C ASN A 141 -9.91 17.36 -12.70
N ALA A 142 -11.07 17.85 -12.26
CA ALA A 142 -11.22 18.81 -11.15
C ALA A 142 -10.71 18.28 -9.78
N SER A 143 -10.44 16.98 -9.67
CA SER A 143 -9.92 16.35 -8.45
C SER A 143 -8.40 16.20 -8.45
N TYR A 144 -7.71 16.60 -9.53
CA TYR A 144 -6.28 16.36 -9.71
C TYR A 144 -5.49 17.64 -9.96
N GLY A 145 -5.48 18.15 -11.20
CA GLY A 145 -4.51 19.16 -11.67
C GLY A 145 -4.52 20.44 -10.85
N GLU A 146 -5.67 21.11 -10.77
CA GLU A 146 -5.81 22.40 -10.06
C GLU A 146 -5.47 22.28 -8.57
N ILE A 147 -5.83 21.16 -7.94
CA ILE A 147 -5.57 20.90 -6.52
C ILE A 147 -4.08 20.70 -6.28
N ILE A 148 -3.43 19.89 -7.11
CA ILE A 148 -1.99 19.64 -6.98
C ILE A 148 -1.21 20.94 -7.21
N GLU A 149 -1.56 21.69 -8.25
CA GLU A 149 -0.91 22.97 -8.54
C GLU A 149 -1.05 23.94 -7.36
N ALA A 150 -2.27 24.12 -6.83
CA ALA A 150 -2.51 25.01 -5.70
C ALA A 150 -1.74 24.62 -4.42
N VAL A 151 -1.49 23.34 -4.20
CA VAL A 151 -0.76 22.82 -3.03
C VAL A 151 0.75 22.88 -3.24
N VAL A 152 1.24 22.53 -4.43
CA VAL A 152 2.66 22.33 -4.69
C VAL A 152 3.36 23.63 -5.10
N MET A 153 2.68 24.52 -5.83
CA MET A 153 3.28 25.77 -6.32
C MET A 153 3.89 26.66 -5.23
N PRO A 154 3.22 26.90 -4.08
CA PRO A 154 3.83 27.70 -3.00
C PRO A 154 5.14 27.09 -2.49
N ALA A 155 5.19 25.76 -2.31
CA ALA A 155 6.39 25.07 -1.87
C ALA A 155 7.53 25.15 -2.91
N LEU A 156 7.20 25.10 -4.20
CA LEU A 156 8.18 25.26 -5.28
C LEU A 156 8.73 26.69 -5.35
N GLU A 157 7.89 27.69 -5.13
CA GLU A 157 8.31 29.11 -5.07
C GLU A 157 9.26 29.35 -3.90
N ASP A 158 8.97 28.79 -2.72
CA ASP A 158 9.86 28.86 -1.54
C ASP A 158 11.22 28.22 -1.84
N ILE A 159 11.22 27.00 -2.40
CA ILE A 159 12.45 26.29 -2.79
C ILE A 159 13.25 27.11 -3.81
N TYR A 160 12.58 27.69 -4.81
CA TYR A 160 13.23 28.49 -5.84
C TYR A 160 13.91 29.74 -5.26
N ASN A 161 13.20 30.48 -4.40
CA ASN A 161 13.73 31.70 -3.78
C ASN A 161 14.91 31.40 -2.84
N ASP A 162 14.86 30.28 -2.10
CA ASP A 162 15.97 29.90 -1.23
C ASP A 162 17.22 29.51 -2.03
N ARG A 163 17.07 28.80 -3.16
CA ARG A 163 18.19 28.51 -4.07
C ARG A 163 18.80 29.76 -4.69
N LEU A 164 17.99 30.77 -5.00
CA LEU A 164 18.50 32.05 -5.49
C LEU A 164 19.32 32.81 -4.44
N LYS A 165 18.99 32.69 -3.14
CA LYS A 165 19.79 33.32 -2.06
C LYS A 165 21.12 32.61 -1.81
N GLU A 166 21.20 31.31 -2.13
CA GLU A 166 22.40 30.49 -1.99
C GLU A 166 23.39 30.67 -3.16
N THR A 167 23.00 31.40 -4.22
CA THR A 167 23.80 31.61 -5.45
C THR A 167 24.25 33.06 -5.57
#